data_AF-A0A843HJI7-F1
#
_entry.id   AF-A0A843HJI7-F1
#
_cell.length_a   1.000
_cell.length_b   1.000
_cell.length_c   1.000
_cell.angle_alpha   90.00
_cell.angle_beta   90.00
_cell.angle_gamma   90.00
#
_symmetry.space_group_name_H-M   'P 1'
#
loop_
_entity.id
_entity.type
_entity.pdbx_description
1 polymer ?
#
loop_
_entity_poly.entity_id
_entity_poly.type
_entity_poly.pdbx_seq_one_letter_code
_entity_poly.pdbx_strand_id
1 'polypeptide(L)'
;MEDMIKIYIQKRREYQEKISSDLEKIEERVRDLCEVGDYFSVKSDEEIITIKAVRMDDVKHIAVKTSSMDEFIAFGNLRLTDHPDLILWIIQNANIIEKGFQEVLINAVRNGENIINTLKALDLNYE
;
A
#
# COMPACT_ATOMS: atom_id res chain seq x y z
N MET A 1 13.66 -6.48 38.78
CA MET A 1 12.49 -5.81 38.18
C MET A 1 12.95 -4.87 37.06
N GLU A 2 13.94 -4.03 37.30
CA GLU A 2 14.58 -3.19 36.27
C GLU A 2 15.18 -3.99 35.11
N ASP A 3 15.81 -5.14 35.36
CA ASP A 3 16.39 -5.96 34.28
C ASP A 3 15.32 -6.59 33.37
N MET A 4 14.16 -6.96 33.91
CA MET A 4 13.03 -7.41 33.10
C MET A 4 12.49 -6.28 32.22
N ILE A 5 12.35 -5.08 32.77
CA ILE A 5 11.88 -3.90 32.00
C ILE A 5 12.85 -3.60 30.86
N LYS A 6 14.17 -3.64 31.11
CA LYS A 6 15.19 -3.47 30.06
C LYS A 6 15.08 -4.51 28.96
N ILE A 7 14.90 -5.79 29.31
CA ILE A 7 14.71 -6.88 28.34
C ILE A 7 13.46 -6.65 27.49
N TYR A 8 12.34 -6.23 28.09
CA TYR A 8 11.10 -5.94 27.36
C TYR A 8 11.26 -4.76 26.39
N ILE A 9 11.94 -3.69 26.81
CA ILE A 9 12.21 -2.53 25.96
C ILE A 9 13.10 -2.95 24.78
N GLN A 10 14.13 -3.75 25.03
CA GLN A 10 15.04 -4.23 23.99
C GLN A 10 14.31 -5.08 22.95
N LYS A 11 13.54 -6.09 23.38
CA LYS A 11 12.74 -6.92 22.47
C LYS A 11 11.76 -6.09 21.65
N ARG A 12 11.11 -5.11 22.27
CA ARG A 12 10.18 -4.23 21.56
C ARG A 12 10.86 -3.46 20.43
N ARG A 13 12.07 -2.97 20.65
CA ARG A 13 12.86 -2.30 19.61
C ARG A 13 13.21 -3.25 18.47
N GLU A 14 13.69 -4.45 18.79
CA GLU A 14 14.02 -5.48 17.79
C GLU A 14 12.81 -5.84 16.91
N TYR A 15 11.62 -6.00 17.51
CA TYR A 15 10.41 -6.24 16.73
C TYR A 15 9.98 -5.03 15.90
N GLN A 16 10.11 -3.82 16.42
CA GLN A 16 9.80 -2.60 15.66
C GLN A 16 10.72 -2.44 14.45
N GLU A 17 12.01 -2.70 14.61
CA GLU A 17 12.99 -2.66 13.51
C GLU A 17 12.65 -3.71 12.45
N LYS A 18 12.35 -4.94 12.87
CA LYS A 18 11.96 -6.01 11.93
C LYS A 18 10.70 -5.67 11.15
N ILE A 19 9.66 -5.19 11.85
CA ILE A 19 8.39 -4.79 11.23
C ILE A 19 8.61 -3.66 10.24
N SER A 20 9.40 -2.65 10.61
CA SER A 20 9.69 -1.51 9.73
C SER A 20 10.40 -1.98 8.46
N SER A 21 11.38 -2.87 8.58
CA SER A 21 12.07 -3.46 7.42
C SER A 21 11.15 -4.31 6.54
N ASP A 22 10.24 -5.09 7.14
CA ASP A 22 9.29 -5.90 6.38
C ASP A 22 8.30 -5.01 5.59
N LEU A 23 7.79 -3.95 6.21
CA LEU A 23 6.92 -2.96 5.58
C LEU A 23 7.63 -2.23 4.43
N GLU A 24 8.88 -1.80 4.64
CA GLU A 24 9.71 -1.18 3.61
C GLU A 24 9.93 -2.10 2.41
N LYS A 25 10.26 -3.37 2.63
CA LYS A 25 10.41 -4.36 1.55
C LYS A 25 9.12 -4.63 0.79
N ILE A 26 7.96 -4.53 1.43
CA ILE A 26 6.66 -4.62 0.74
C ILE A 26 6.47 -3.39 -0.14
N GLU A 27 6.74 -2.20 0.41
CA GLU A 27 6.64 -0.94 -0.32
C GLU A 27 7.55 -0.93 -1.56
N GLU A 28 8.82 -1.31 -1.42
CA GLU A 28 9.79 -1.37 -2.52
C GLU A 28 9.33 -2.31 -3.65
N ARG A 29 8.82 -3.49 -3.31
CA ARG A 29 8.36 -4.48 -4.30
C ARG A 29 7.24 -3.98 -5.18
N VAL A 30 6.34 -3.16 -4.65
CA VAL A 30 5.17 -2.68 -5.39
C VAL A 30 5.34 -1.26 -5.93
N ARG A 31 6.40 -0.55 -5.54
CA ARG A 31 6.66 0.85 -5.95
C ARG A 31 6.74 1.00 -7.47
N ASP A 32 7.30 0.02 -8.18
CA ASP A 32 7.42 0.06 -9.64
C ASP A 32 6.17 -0.45 -10.38
N LEU A 33 5.18 -0.97 -9.65
CA LEU A 33 3.95 -1.54 -10.21
C LEU A 33 2.77 -0.57 -10.20
N CYS A 34 2.96 0.66 -9.72
CA CYS A 34 1.90 1.63 -9.53
C CYS A 34 2.38 3.07 -9.73
N GLU A 35 1.45 3.96 -10.09
CA GLU A 35 1.65 5.40 -10.16
C GLU A 35 0.94 6.13 -9.01
N VAL A 36 1.38 7.34 -8.69
CA VAL A 36 0.73 8.13 -7.64
C VAL A 36 -0.74 8.36 -8.01
N GLY A 37 -1.64 8.00 -7.08
CA GLY A 37 -3.08 8.05 -7.29
C GLY A 37 -3.70 6.66 -7.47
N ASP A 38 -2.93 5.66 -7.92
CA ASP A 38 -3.40 4.29 -8.04
C ASP A 38 -3.82 3.74 -6.69
N TYR A 39 -4.97 3.07 -6.65
CA TYR A 39 -5.49 2.46 -5.45
C TYR A 39 -6.34 1.25 -5.77
N PHE A 40 -6.46 0.37 -4.79
CA PHE A 40 -7.44 -0.71 -4.78
C PHE A 40 -7.93 -0.92 -3.35
N SER A 41 -9.02 -1.67 -3.20
CA SER A 41 -9.57 -1.98 -1.88
C SER A 41 -9.80 -3.48 -1.75
N VAL A 42 -9.47 -4.02 -0.58
CA VAL A 42 -9.69 -5.41 -0.22
C VAL A 42 -10.74 -5.42 0.87
N LYS A 43 -11.77 -6.25 0.70
CA LYS A 43 -12.74 -6.52 1.75
C LYS A 43 -12.14 -7.54 2.70
N SER A 44 -11.81 -7.12 3.92
CA SER A 44 -11.54 -8.01 5.05
C SER A 44 -12.87 -8.40 5.70
N ASP A 45 -12.87 -9.42 6.55
CA ASP A 45 -14.08 -9.91 7.23
C ASP A 45 -14.72 -8.82 8.12
N GLU A 46 -13.90 -7.91 8.65
CA GLU A 46 -14.31 -6.89 9.61
C GLU A 46 -14.40 -5.47 9.02
N GLU A 47 -13.63 -5.17 7.97
CA GLU A 47 -13.57 -3.83 7.38
C GLU A 47 -13.04 -3.82 5.94
N ILE A 48 -13.18 -2.67 5.26
CA ILE A 48 -12.56 -2.44 3.96
C ILE A 48 -11.20 -1.80 4.18
N ILE A 49 -10.17 -2.43 3.60
CA ILE A 49 -8.80 -1.93 3.62
C ILE A 49 -8.48 -1.39 2.23
N THR A 50 -8.26 -0.09 2.13
CA THR A 50 -7.86 0.58 0.90
C THR A 50 -6.36 0.81 0.92
N ILE A 51 -5.69 0.42 -0.15
CA ILE A 51 -4.26 0.65 -0.36
C ILE A 51 -4.10 1.59 -1.54
N LYS A 52 -3.22 2.59 -1.38
CA LYS A 52 -3.04 3.66 -2.35
C LYS A 52 -1.58 4.06 -2.47
N ALA A 53 -1.14 4.30 -3.70
CA ALA A 53 0.12 5.00 -3.98
C ALA A 53 -0.10 6.51 -3.78
N VAL A 54 0.66 7.11 -2.86
CA VAL A 54 0.57 8.51 -2.49
C VAL A 54 1.91 9.21 -2.67
N ARG A 55 1.89 10.52 -2.83
CA ARG A 55 3.10 11.35 -2.77
C ARG A 55 3.20 11.98 -1.39
N MET A 56 4.31 11.75 -0.70
CA MET A 56 4.66 12.39 0.56
C MET A 56 6.11 12.83 0.47
N ASP A 57 6.40 14.08 0.84
CA ASP A 57 7.76 14.65 0.80
C ASP A 57 8.46 14.45 -0.57
N ASP A 58 7.73 14.66 -1.66
CA ASP A 58 8.17 14.44 -3.06
C ASP A 58 8.55 12.99 -3.44
N VAL A 59 8.35 12.03 -2.54
CA VAL A 59 8.59 10.61 -2.77
C VAL A 59 7.28 9.83 -2.87
N LYS A 60 7.27 8.80 -3.72
CA LYS A 60 6.13 7.88 -3.86
C LYS A 60 6.16 6.84 -2.75
N HIS A 61 5.08 6.79 -1.99
CA HIS A 61 4.86 5.86 -0.90
C HIS A 61 3.62 5.01 -1.12
N ILE A 62 3.56 3.88 -0.44
CA ILE A 62 2.36 3.05 -0.37
C ILE A 62 1.72 3.29 0.98
N ALA A 63 0.45 3.68 0.95
CA ALA A 63 -0.32 4.02 2.13
C ALA A 63 -1.56 3.15 2.25
N VAL A 64 -1.99 2.97 3.49
CA VAL A 64 -3.18 2.21 3.84
C VAL A 64 -4.19 3.11 4.55
N LYS A 65 -5.46 2.82 4.33
CA LYS A 65 -6.58 3.40 5.06
C LYS A 65 -7.62 2.31 5.28
N THR A 66 -8.22 2.29 6.46
CA THR A 66 -9.40 1.48 6.72
C THR A 66 -10.64 2.36 6.82
N SER A 67 -11.83 1.76 6.86
CA SER A 67 -13.08 2.51 7.01
C SER A 67 -13.20 3.28 8.32
N SER A 68 -12.42 2.93 9.33
CA SER A 68 -12.40 3.59 10.65
C SER A 68 -11.35 4.72 10.76
N MET A 69 -10.51 4.89 9.74
CA MET A 69 -9.46 5.92 9.71
C MET A 69 -9.92 7.16 8.93
N ASP A 70 -9.47 8.34 9.34
CA ASP A 70 -9.75 9.59 8.62
C ASP A 70 -8.85 9.76 7.39
N GLU A 71 -7.57 9.42 7.53
CA GLU A 71 -6.52 9.68 6.54
C GLU A 71 -5.76 8.41 6.14
N PHE A 72 -5.03 8.50 5.03
CA PHE A 72 -4.10 7.45 4.59
C PHE A 72 -2.78 7.56 5.38
N ILE A 73 -2.27 6.43 5.84
CA ILE A 73 -0.98 6.34 6.53
C ILE A 73 -0.02 5.52 5.67
N ALA A 74 1.13 6.11 5.31
CA ALA A 74 2.20 5.39 4.62
C ALA A 74 2.68 4.19 5.45
N PHE A 75 3.08 3.10 4.79
CA PHE A 75 3.51 1.88 5.47
C PHE A 75 4.66 2.15 6.44
N GLY A 76 5.66 2.94 6.03
CA GLY A 76 6.77 3.36 6.89
C GLY A 76 6.37 4.20 8.11
N ASN A 77 5.17 4.78 8.12
CA ASN A 77 4.65 5.59 9.23
C ASN A 77 3.70 4.81 10.17
N LEU A 78 3.43 3.54 9.88
CA LEU A 78 2.62 2.69 10.75
C LEU A 78 3.38 2.35 12.04
N ARG A 79 2.72 2.59 13.17
CA ARG A 79 3.27 2.32 14.49
C ARG A 79 2.56 1.14 15.14
N LEU A 80 3.35 0.23 15.71
CA LEU A 80 2.84 -0.95 16.43
C LEU A 80 1.92 -0.60 17.61
N THR A 81 2.06 0.59 18.20
CA THR A 81 1.20 1.06 19.29
C THR A 81 -0.19 1.46 18.84
N ASP A 82 -0.29 1.90 17.59
CA ASP A 82 -1.46 2.61 17.09
C ASP A 82 -2.25 1.71 16.12
N HIS A 83 -1.54 0.86 15.36
CA HIS A 83 -2.12 0.06 14.27
C HIS A 83 -1.59 -1.39 14.23
N PRO A 84 -1.56 -2.15 15.35
CA PRO A 84 -0.93 -3.48 15.39
C PRO A 84 -1.55 -4.49 14.43
N ASP A 85 -2.88 -4.54 14.36
CA ASP A 85 -3.60 -5.52 13.54
C ASP A 85 -3.46 -5.22 12.04
N LEU A 86 -3.48 -3.93 11.69
CA LEU A 86 -3.28 -3.48 10.31
C LEU A 86 -1.87 -3.80 9.80
N ILE A 87 -0.85 -3.58 10.64
CA ILE A 87 0.53 -3.95 10.32
C ILE A 87 0.63 -5.46 10.08
N LEU A 88 0.06 -6.26 10.99
CA LEU A 88 0.09 -7.71 10.87
C LEU A 88 -0.60 -8.17 9.58
N TRP A 89 -1.77 -7.57 9.28
CA TRP A 89 -2.50 -7.85 8.05
C TRP A 89 -1.67 -7.53 6.82
N ILE A 90 -1.03 -6.35 6.74
CA ILE A 90 -0.19 -5.96 5.60
C ILE A 90 0.94 -6.96 5.38
N ILE A 91 1.64 -7.35 6.45
CA ILE A 91 2.76 -8.28 6.38
C ILE A 91 2.29 -9.66 5.90
N GLN A 92 1.19 -10.18 6.44
CA GLN A 92 0.64 -11.48 6.06
C GLN A 92 0.08 -11.49 4.64
N ASN A 93 -0.41 -10.35 4.16
CA ASN A 93 -1.11 -10.22 2.89
C ASN A 93 -0.27 -9.51 1.81
N ALA A 94 1.05 -9.41 1.97
CA ALA A 94 1.95 -8.73 1.02
C ALA A 94 1.71 -9.14 -0.46
N ASN A 95 1.47 -10.43 -0.71
CA ASN A 95 1.21 -10.94 -2.06
C ASN A 95 -0.13 -10.44 -2.65
N ILE A 96 -1.14 -10.20 -1.81
CA ILE A 96 -2.40 -9.60 -2.24
C ILE A 96 -2.16 -8.15 -2.65
N ILE A 97 -1.29 -7.45 -1.93
CA ILE A 97 -0.96 -6.04 -2.23
C ILE A 97 -0.30 -5.93 -3.61
N GLU A 98 0.68 -6.78 -3.87
CA GLU A 98 1.36 -6.84 -5.15
C GLU A 98 0.38 -7.17 -6.30
N LYS A 99 -0.46 -8.19 -6.13
CA LYS A 99 -1.49 -8.55 -7.13
C LYS A 99 -2.50 -7.43 -7.35
N GLY A 100 -2.91 -6.73 -6.30
CA GLY A 100 -3.84 -5.61 -6.39
C GLY A 100 -3.31 -4.51 -7.31
N PHE A 101 -2.05 -4.12 -7.15
CA PHE A 101 -1.43 -3.13 -8.04
C PHE A 101 -1.20 -3.68 -9.47
N GLN A 102 -0.85 -4.96 -9.63
CA GLN A 102 -0.78 -5.58 -10.95
C GLN A 102 -2.12 -5.50 -11.70
N GLU A 103 -3.24 -5.76 -11.01
CA GLU A 103 -4.57 -5.66 -11.60
C GLU A 103 -4.92 -4.21 -11.97
N VAL A 104 -4.59 -3.24 -11.12
CA VAL A 104 -4.77 -1.80 -11.42
C VAL A 104 -4.00 -1.43 -12.69
N LEU A 105 -2.73 -1.83 -12.79
CA LEU A 105 -1.89 -1.58 -13.95
C LEU A 105 -2.46 -2.22 -15.23
N ILE A 106 -2.84 -3.50 -15.18
CA ILE A 106 -3.45 -4.20 -16.32
C ILE A 106 -4.72 -3.49 -16.79
N ASN A 107 -5.56 -3.05 -15.84
CA ASN A 107 -6.80 -2.35 -16.15
C ASN A 107 -6.53 -0.97 -16.77
N ALA A 108 -5.52 -0.24 -16.28
CA ALA A 108 -5.11 1.04 -16.85
C ALA A 108 -4.67 0.89 -18.31
N VAL A 109 -3.83 -0.12 -18.61
CA VAL A 109 -3.39 -0.41 -19.98
C VAL A 109 -4.57 -0.75 -20.89
N ARG A 110 -5.44 -1.68 -20.46
CA ARG A 110 -6.64 -2.06 -21.23
C ARG A 110 -7.56 -0.87 -21.51
N ASN A 111 -7.76 -0.01 -20.52
CA ASN A 111 -8.57 1.19 -20.69
C ASN A 111 -7.93 2.16 -21.70
N GLY A 112 -6.60 2.34 -21.63
CA GLY A 112 -5.85 3.13 -22.61
C GLY A 112 -5.99 2.60 -24.04
N GLU A 113 -5.84 1.28 -24.24
CA GLU A 113 -6.02 0.63 -25.53
C GLU A 113 -7.43 0.83 -26.09
N ASN A 114 -8.45 0.65 -25.23
CA ASN A 114 -9.84 0.86 -25.62
C ASN A 114 -10.10 2.30 -26.07
N ILE A 115 -9.58 3.29 -25.33
CA ILE A 115 -9.69 4.71 -25.71
C ILE A 115 -9.05 4.96 -27.08
N ILE A 116 -7.83 4.48 -27.31
CA ILE A 116 -7.13 4.63 -28.60
C ILE A 116 -7.94 4.00 -29.73
N ASN A 117 -8.48 2.80 -29.53
CA ASN A 117 -9.27 2.09 -30.53
C ASN A 117 -10.58 2.83 -30.83
N THR A 118 -11.26 3.36 -29.81
CA THR A 118 -12.46 4.19 -30.00
C THR A 118 -12.14 5.48 -30.76
N LEU A 119 -11.04 6.17 -30.43
CA LEU A 119 -10.63 7.39 -31.14
C LEU A 119 -10.34 7.14 -32.62
N LYS A 120 -9.64 6.03 -32.94
CA LYS A 120 -9.40 5.62 -34.33
C LYS A 120 -10.70 5.31 -35.07
N ALA A 121 -11.64 4.63 -34.42
CA ALA A 121 -12.93 4.29 -35.02
C ALA A 121 -13.84 5.50 -35.26
N LEU A 122 -13.66 6.58 -34.49
CA LEU A 122 -14.40 7.84 -34.65
C LEU A 122 -13.88 8.70 -35.80
N ASP A 123 -12.80 8.30 -36.49
CA ASP A 123 -12.17 9.05 -37.60
C ASP A 123 -11.97 10.54 -37.26
N LEU A 124 -11.67 10.80 -35.98
CA LEU A 124 -11.18 12.10 -35.53
C LEU A 124 -9.79 12.27 -36.16
N ASN A 125 -9.77 12.84 -37.37
CA ASN A 125 -8.58 13.43 -37.97
C ASN A 125 -8.01 14.42 -36.95
N TYR A 126 -7.08 13.94 -36.12
CA TYR A 126 -6.19 14.77 -35.34
C TYR A 126 -5.22 15.40 -36.35
N GLU A 127 -5.64 16.52 -36.94
CA GLU A 127 -4.72 17.55 -37.45
C GLU A 127 -4.25 18.44 -36.30
#